data_AF-A0A847W0S5-F1
#
_entry.id   AF-A0A847W0S5-F1
#
_cell.length_a   1.000
_cell.length_b   1.000
_cell.length_c   1.000
_cell.angle_alpha   90.00
_cell.angle_beta   90.00
_cell.angle_gamma   90.00
#
_symmetry.space_group_name_H-M   'P 1'
#
loop_
_entity.id
_entity.type
_entity.pdbx_description
1 polymer ?
#
loop_
_entity_poly.entity_id
_entity_poly.type
_entity_poly.pdbx_seq_one_letter_code
_entity_poly.pdbx_strand_id
1 'polypeptide(L)'
;MSSNFQPPVRTGLLDFLKNSAGSQFVIPVYQRNYTWTSGKEVKQYLEDLKSVLNGDYHNHFLGIIIYLDTPIDFATREFSVIDGQQRLTTTFLILYAIRAIMK
;
A
#
# COMPACT_ATOMS: atom_id res chain seq x y z
N MET A 1 -26.73 7.72 -12.04
CA MET A 1 -25.64 7.26 -11.16
C MET A 1 -24.35 7.85 -11.68
N SER A 2 -23.89 8.97 -11.13
CA SER A 2 -22.60 9.54 -11.49
C SER A 2 -21.51 8.61 -10.97
N SER A 3 -20.72 8.01 -11.87
CA SER A 3 -19.52 7.29 -11.47
C SER A 3 -18.56 8.31 -10.84
N ASN A 4 -18.30 8.19 -9.54
CA ASN A 4 -17.28 8.97 -8.82
C ASN A 4 -15.87 8.48 -9.22
N PHE A 5 -15.55 8.56 -10.51
CA PHE A 5 -14.23 8.25 -11.00
C PHE A 5 -13.28 9.37 -10.56
N GLN A 6 -12.37 9.03 -9.65
CA GLN A 6 -11.28 9.92 -9.25
C GLN A 6 -10.08 9.65 -10.17
N PRO A 7 -9.42 10.69 -10.70
CA PRO A 7 -8.22 10.49 -11.51
C PRO A 7 -7.08 9.90 -10.64
N PRO A 8 -6.12 9.17 -11.24
CA PRO A 8 -4.98 8.65 -10.51
C PRO A 8 -4.16 9.79 -9.88
N VAL A 9 -3.92 9.72 -8.58
CA VAL A 9 -3.10 10.70 -7.85
C VAL A 9 -1.71 10.12 -7.60
N ARG A 10 -0.67 10.81 -8.09
CA ARG A 10 0.72 10.49 -7.75
C ARG A 10 1.01 11.03 -6.35
N THR A 11 1.37 10.15 -5.42
CA THR A 11 1.69 10.51 -4.04
C THR A 11 2.85 9.67 -3.50
N GLY A 12 3.57 10.19 -2.51
CA GLY A 12 4.59 9.43 -1.79
C GLY A 12 3.95 8.45 -0.80
N LEU A 13 4.67 7.38 -0.44
CA LEU A 13 4.16 6.37 0.49
C LEU A 13 3.76 6.98 1.85
N LEU A 14 4.56 7.92 2.36
CA LEU A 14 4.27 8.58 3.64
C LEU A 14 2.99 9.41 3.58
N ASP A 15 2.83 10.21 2.52
CA ASP A 15 1.65 11.06 2.34
C ASP A 15 0.39 10.23 2.12
N PHE A 16 0.49 9.15 1.33
CA PHE A 16 -0.57 8.17 1.18
C PHE A 16 -1.05 7.62 2.52
N LEU A 17 -0.11 7.17 3.38
CA LEU A 17 -0.45 6.62 4.69
C LEU A 17 -1.04 7.67 5.64
N LYS A 18 -0.48 8.89 5.65
CA LYS A 18 -1.03 10.01 6.46
C LYS A 18 -2.45 10.37 6.03
N ASN A 19 -2.71 10.46 4.73
CA ASN A 19 -4.02 10.81 4.20
C ASN A 19 -5.04 9.66 4.39
N SER A 20 -4.57 8.45 4.66
CA SER A 20 -5.41 7.30 5.02
C SER A 20 -5.67 7.16 6.53
N ALA A 21 -5.26 8.12 7.36
CA ALA A 21 -5.49 8.07 8.80
C ALA A 21 -7.00 8.04 9.12
N GLY A 22 -7.41 7.10 9.97
CA GLY A 22 -8.83 6.86 10.27
C GLY A 22 -9.53 5.93 9.25
N SER A 23 -8.82 5.46 8.22
CA SER A 23 -9.34 4.51 7.25
C SER A 23 -8.84 3.08 7.53
N GLN A 24 -9.64 2.10 7.13
CA GLN A 24 -9.27 0.69 7.12
C GLN A 24 -9.09 0.20 5.68
N PHE A 25 -7.90 -0.32 5.36
CA PHE A 25 -7.71 -1.06 4.11
C PHE A 25 -8.31 -2.46 4.24
N VAL A 26 -9.24 -2.78 3.35
CA VAL A 26 -9.94 -4.08 3.32
C VAL A 26 -9.55 -4.83 2.05
N ILE A 27 -9.17 -6.10 2.20
CA ILE A 27 -8.97 -7.01 1.06
C ILE A 27 -10.26 -7.83 0.90
N PRO A 28 -11.04 -7.61 -0.17
CA PRO A 28 -12.29 -8.33 -0.36
C PRO A 28 -12.08 -9.84 -0.54
N VAL A 29 -13.07 -10.66 -0.13
CA VAL A 29 -12.99 -12.14 -0.17
C VAL A 29 -12.71 -12.70 -1.57
N TYR A 30 -13.13 -12.01 -2.63
CA TYR A 30 -12.89 -12.43 -4.01
C TYR A 30 -11.47 -12.16 -4.52
N GLN A 31 -10.62 -11.49 -3.73
CA GLN A 31 -9.21 -11.28 -4.08
C GLN A 31 -8.38 -12.55 -3.86
N ARG A 32 -7.32 -12.70 -4.65
CA ARG A 32 -6.36 -13.81 -4.49
C ARG A 32 -5.58 -13.69 -3.18
N ASN A 33 -5.20 -14.83 -2.61
CA ASN A 33 -4.35 -14.91 -1.43
C ASN A 33 -3.00 -14.20 -1.62
N TYR A 34 -2.33 -13.93 -0.49
CA TYR A 34 -0.94 -13.51 -0.51
C TYR A 34 -0.03 -14.64 -0.99
N THR A 35 0.71 -14.40 -2.08
CA THR A 35 1.55 -15.41 -2.74
C THR A 35 2.98 -14.94 -3.00
N TRP A 36 3.31 -13.70 -2.61
CA TRP A 36 4.68 -13.21 -2.73
C TRP A 36 5.59 -13.99 -1.79
N THR A 37 6.74 -14.39 -2.32
CA THR A 37 7.70 -15.22 -1.58
C THR A 37 8.86 -14.38 -1.09
N SER A 38 9.43 -14.78 0.05
CA SER A 38 10.59 -14.11 0.65
C SER A 38 11.79 -14.07 -0.29
N GLY A 39 12.03 -15.16 -1.03
CA GLY A 39 13.21 -15.32 -1.89
C GLY A 39 13.15 -14.59 -3.24
N LYS A 40 11.97 -14.10 -3.65
CA LYS A 40 11.77 -13.50 -4.97
C LYS A 40 11.14 -12.12 -4.90
N GLU A 41 9.81 -12.04 -4.78
CA GLU A 41 9.11 -10.75 -4.90
C GLU A 41 9.38 -9.84 -3.71
N VAL A 42 9.39 -10.39 -2.49
CA VAL A 42 9.69 -9.61 -1.28
C VAL A 42 11.15 -9.16 -1.28
N LYS A 43 12.07 -10.02 -1.70
CA LYS A 43 13.49 -9.66 -1.85
C LYS A 43 13.63 -8.51 -2.84
N GLN A 44 13.04 -8.61 -4.03
CA GLN A 44 13.10 -7.54 -5.02
C GLN A 44 12.55 -6.22 -4.45
N TYR A 45 11.40 -6.27 -3.79
CA TYR A 45 10.78 -5.09 -3.17
C TYR A 45 11.71 -4.43 -2.13
N LEU A 46 12.44 -5.22 -1.33
CA LEU A 46 13.41 -4.71 -0.37
C LEU A 46 14.66 -4.15 -1.05
N GLU A 47 15.16 -4.78 -2.11
CA GLU A 47 16.30 -4.26 -2.89
C GLU A 47 15.95 -2.93 -3.57
N ASP A 48 14.73 -2.80 -4.11
CA ASP A 48 14.25 -1.54 -4.69
C ASP A 48 14.24 -0.41 -3.64
N LEU A 49 13.79 -0.71 -2.42
CA LEU A 49 13.84 0.25 -1.31
C LEU A 49 15.28 0.60 -0.90
N LYS A 50 16.17 -0.40 -0.83
CA LYS A 50 17.59 -0.17 -0.53
C LYS A 50 18.25 0.74 -1.56
N SER A 51 17.97 0.54 -2.85
CA SER A 51 18.51 1.40 -3.91
C SER A 51 18.08 2.86 -3.77
N VAL A 52 16.84 3.13 -3.35
CA VAL A 52 16.40 4.50 -3.05
C VAL A 52 17.14 5.06 -1.84
N LEU A 53 17.32 4.27 -0.79
CA LEU A 53 18.02 4.69 0.43
C LEU A 53 19.51 4.96 0.19
N ASN A 54 20.14 4.18 -0.69
CA ASN A 54 21.54 4.35 -1.08
C ASN A 54 21.76 5.52 -2.06
N GLY A 55 20.68 6.12 -2.59
CA GLY A 55 20.75 7.21 -3.55
C GLY A 55 21.03 6.77 -4.99
N ASP A 56 20.89 5.48 -5.31
CA ASP A 56 21.04 4.97 -6.69
C ASP A 56 20.01 5.65 -7.62
N TYR A 57 18.82 5.95 -7.08
CA TYR A 57 17.78 6.74 -7.73
C TYR A 57 17.09 7.67 -6.72
N HIS A 58 16.72 8.87 -7.16
CA HIS A 58 16.04 9.87 -6.31
C HIS A 58 14.62 9.46 -5.90
N ASN A 59 13.94 8.66 -6.73
CA ASN A 59 12.60 8.15 -6.49
C ASN A 59 12.45 6.78 -7.16
N HIS A 60 11.68 5.89 -6.54
CA HIS A 60 11.29 4.62 -7.14
C HIS A 60 9.76 4.51 -7.23
N PHE A 61 9.26 4.00 -8.36
CA PHE A 61 7.84 3.78 -8.56
C PHE A 61 7.41 2.44 -7.98
N LEU A 62 6.82 2.45 -6.78
CA LEU A 62 6.36 1.23 -6.09
C LEU A 62 5.14 0.57 -6.76
N GLY A 63 4.50 1.22 -7.72
CA GLY A 63 3.34 0.72 -8.44
C GLY A 63 2.03 1.44 -8.10
N ILE A 64 0.96 1.01 -8.77
CA ILE A 64 -0.39 1.57 -8.60
C ILE A 64 -1.15 0.80 -7.51
N ILE A 65 -1.90 1.51 -6.68
CA ILE A 65 -2.88 0.93 -5.76
C ILE A 65 -4.25 1.45 -6.20
N ILE A 66 -5.18 0.53 -6.42
CA ILE A 66 -6.57 0.85 -6.80
C ILE A 66 -7.47 0.36 -5.67
N TYR A 67 -8.33 1.22 -5.15
CA TYR A 67 -9.28 0.89 -4.09
C TYR A 67 -10.57 1.67 -4.23
N LEU A 68 -11.65 1.14 -3.66
CA LEU A 68 -12.91 1.85 -3.46
C LEU A 68 -12.89 2.52 -2.09
N ASP A 69 -13.14 3.81 -2.07
CA ASP A 69 -13.29 4.59 -0.86
C ASP A 69 -14.77 4.69 -0.48
N THR A 70 -15.16 3.96 0.57
CA THR A 70 -16.54 3.86 1.05
C THR A 70 -16.62 4.37 2.49
N PRO A 71 -17.42 5.41 2.80
CA PRO A 71 -17.65 5.81 4.18
C PRO A 71 -18.44 4.72 4.92
N ILE A 72 -17.94 4.29 6.09
CA ILE A 72 -18.67 3.35 6.98
C ILE A 72 -19.53 4.17 7.95
N ASP A 73 -18.94 5.20 8.56
CA ASP A 73 -19.60 6.15 9.45
C ASP A 73 -18.96 7.56 9.30
N PHE A 74 -19.25 8.48 10.22
CA PHE A 74 -18.72 9.85 10.18
C PHE A 74 -17.19 9.95 10.39
N ALA A 75 -16.56 8.97 11.03
CA ALA A 75 -15.15 8.98 11.41
C ALA A 75 -14.31 7.91 10.69
N THR A 76 -14.96 6.87 10.17
CA THR A 76 -14.31 5.66 9.64
C THR A 76 -14.60 5.50 8.16
N ARG A 77 -13.54 5.26 7.39
CA ARG A 77 -13.64 4.97 5.94
C ARG A 77 -13.10 3.58 5.64
N GLU A 78 -13.75 2.87 4.75
CA GLU A 78 -13.26 1.62 4.18
C GLU A 78 -12.57 1.89 2.85
N PHE A 79 -11.32 1.47 2.73
CA PHE A 79 -10.57 1.45 1.47
C PHE A 79 -10.48 0.02 0.97
N SER A 80 -11.50 -0.40 0.21
CA SER A 80 -11.63 -1.75 -0.35
C SER A 80 -10.69 -1.94 -1.54
N VAL A 81 -9.63 -2.73 -1.39
CA VAL A 81 -8.53 -2.83 -2.36
C VAL A 81 -8.93 -3.69 -3.57
N ILE A 82 -8.83 -3.11 -4.77
CA ILE A 82 -9.09 -3.76 -6.05
C ILE A 82 -7.78 -4.29 -6.67
N ASP A 83 -6.72 -3.49 -6.64
CA ASP A 83 -5.40 -3.86 -7.17
C ASP A 83 -4.27 -3.27 -6.30
N GLY A 84 -3.11 -3.92 -6.35
CA GLY A 84 -1.94 -3.58 -5.53
C GLY A 84 -1.91 -4.27 -4.17
N GLN A 85 -2.82 -5.21 -3.89
CA GLN A 85 -2.94 -5.86 -2.58
C GLN A 85 -1.65 -6.52 -2.06
N GLN A 86 -0.88 -7.21 -2.90
CA GLN A 86 0.37 -7.85 -2.47
C GLN A 86 1.42 -6.82 -2.06
N ARG A 87 1.53 -5.74 -2.84
CA ARG A 87 2.45 -4.63 -2.54
C ARG A 87 2.07 -3.97 -1.24
N LEU A 88 0.80 -3.58 -1.11
CA LEU A 88 0.27 -2.93 0.08
C LEU A 88 0.49 -3.78 1.34
N THR A 89 0.13 -5.07 1.27
CA THR A 89 0.34 -6.02 2.38
C THR A 89 1.81 -6.12 2.75
N THR A 90 2.70 -6.24 1.76
CA THR A 90 4.16 -6.31 2.00
C THR A 90 4.68 -5.03 2.64
N THR A 91 4.21 -3.86 2.20
CA THR A 91 4.55 -2.57 2.82
C THR A 91 4.13 -2.53 4.29
N PHE A 92 2.91 -2.93 4.63
CA PHE A 92 2.44 -2.98 6.02
C PHE A 92 3.24 -3.97 6.87
N LEU A 93 3.60 -5.14 6.33
CA LEU A 93 4.46 -6.10 7.03
C LEU A 93 5.85 -5.53 7.32
N ILE A 94 6.44 -4.80 6.37
CA ILE A 94 7.73 -4.11 6.57
C ILE A 94 7.60 -3.04 7.67
N LEU A 95 6.57 -2.20 7.62
CA LEU A 95 6.32 -1.19 8.65
C LEU A 95 6.10 -1.82 10.04
N TYR A 96 5.39 -2.95 10.09
CA TYR A 96 5.20 -3.71 11.33
C TYR A 96 6.54 -4.25 11.87
N ALA A 97 7.38 -4.82 11.01
CA ALA A 97 8.70 -5.30 11.38
C ALA A 97 9.61 -4.16 11.87
N ILE A 98 9.64 -3.02 11.18
CA ILE A 98 10.37 -1.82 11.60
C ILE A 98 9.89 -1.38 12.99
N ARG A 99 8.58 -1.28 13.20
CA ARG A 99 8.02 -0.94 14.51
C ARG A 99 8.43 -1.95 15.59
N ALA A 100 8.50 -3.24 15.27
CA ALA A 100 8.92 -4.27 16.21
C ALA A 100 10.40 -4.15 16.58
N ILE A 101 11.26 -3.74 15.64
CA ILE A 101 12.71 -3.54 15.84
C ILE A 101 13.01 -2.22 16.57
N MET A 102 12.20 -1.18 16.34
CA MET A 102 12.36 0.15 16.96
C MET A 102 11.80 0.25 18.39
N LYS A 103 11.23 -0.84 18.92
CA LYS A 103 10.87 -0.96 20.34
C LYS A 103 12.09 -1.32 21.17
#